data_AF-A0A936S833-F1
#
_entry.id   AF-A0A936S833-F1
#
_cell.length_a   1.000
_cell.length_b   1.000
_cell.length_c   1.000
_cell.angle_alpha   90.00
_cell.angle_beta   90.00
_cell.angle_gamma   90.00
#
_symmetry.space_group_name_H-M   'P 1'
#
loop_
_entity.id
_entity.type
_entity.pdbx_description
1 polymer ?
#
loop_
_entity_poly.entity_id
_entity_poly.type
_entity_poly.pdbx_seq_one_letter_code
_entity_poly.pdbx_strand_id
1 'polypeptide(L)' 'MSKQSRPAIFVDRDGTLIQEVDHLSHVDDLCLYSYTREAVMMLKDRGYLVIVVTNQSGIGRSYFDRRDVLDPRSYPGGP' A
#
# COMPACT_ATOMS: atom_id res chain seq x y z
N MET A 1 -23.03 -5.93 30.51
CA MET A 1 -22.92 -4.97 29.38
C MET A 1 -22.88 -5.76 28.09
N SER A 2 -23.88 -5.62 27.21
CA SER A 2 -23.89 -6.27 25.89
C SER A 2 -22.84 -5.62 24.99
N LYS A 3 -21.92 -6.40 24.44
CA LYS A 3 -20.93 -5.92 23.47
C LYS A 3 -21.69 -5.51 22.20
N GLN A 4 -21.87 -4.21 21.99
CA GLN A 4 -22.48 -3.72 20.75
C GLN A 4 -21.55 -4.00 19.57
N SER A 5 -22.08 -4.69 18.57
CA SER A 5 -21.42 -4.91 17.28
C SER A 5 -21.42 -3.61 16.49
N ARG A 6 -20.25 -3.22 15.96
CA ARG A 6 -20.13 -2.07 15.06
C ARG A 6 -20.20 -2.57 13.62
N PRO A 7 -21.02 -1.97 12.75
CA PRO A 7 -20.99 -2.33 11.34
C PRO A 7 -19.60 -2.01 10.77
N ALA A 8 -19.08 -2.89 9.90
CA ALA A 8 -17.77 -2.73 9.29
C ALA A 8 -17.89 -2.51 7.78
N ILE A 9 -17.00 -1.71 7.22
CA ILE A 9 -16.83 -1.51 5.78
C ILE A 9 -15.40 -1.90 5.43
N PHE A 10 -15.29 -2.80 4.46
CA PHE A 10 -14.01 -3.23 3.91
C PHE A 10 -13.75 -2.43 2.63
N VAL A 11 -12.58 -1.80 2.55
CA VAL A 11 -12.19 -0.96 1.42
C VAL A 11 -10.83 -1.40 0.89
N ASP A 12 -10.66 -1.34 -0.42
CA ASP A 12 -9.34 -1.50 -1.02
C ASP A 12 -8.51 -0.23 -0.84
N ARG A 13 -7.18 -0.33 -1.01
CA ARG A 13 -6.25 0.80 -0.94
C ARG A 13 -6.01 1.39 -2.32
N ASP A 14 -5.43 0.59 -3.21
CA ASP A 14 -4.94 1.02 -4.53
C ASP A 14 -6.14 1.17 -5.49
N GLY A 15 -6.21 2.27 -6.23
CA GLY A 15 -7.35 2.58 -7.09
C GLY A 15 -8.65 2.97 -6.35
N THR A 16 -8.66 2.90 -5.01
CA THR A 16 -9.84 3.23 -4.17
C THR A 16 -9.60 4.39 -3.20
N LEU A 17 -8.60 4.28 -2.31
CA LEU A 17 -8.24 5.35 -1.36
C LEU A 17 -7.07 6.18 -1.89
N ILE A 18 -6.15 5.54 -2.60
CA ILE A 18 -5.02 6.18 -3.27
C ILE A 18 -5.08 5.90 -4.76
N GLN A 19 -4.42 6.74 -5.55
CA GLN A 19 -4.21 6.50 -6.97
C GLN A 19 -3.47 5.18 -7.15
N GLU A 20 -3.94 4.38 -8.11
CA GLU A 20 -3.24 3.15 -8.49
C GLU A 20 -1.95 3.51 -9.24
N VAL A 21 -0.84 2.92 -8.79
CA VAL A 21 0.45 3.01 -9.49
C VAL A 21 0.96 1.60 -9.70
N ASP A 22 1.62 1.37 -10.84
CA ASP A 22 2.04 0.03 -11.26
C ASP A 22 2.88 -0.69 -10.20
N HIS A 23 3.77 0.04 -9.50
CA HIS A 23 4.53 -0.44 -8.33
C HIS A 23 4.68 0.66 -7.28
N LEU A 24 3.85 0.64 -6.24
CA LEU A 24 4.03 1.50 -5.07
C LEU A 24 5.20 0.98 -4.22
N SER A 25 6.42 1.35 -4.62
CA SER A 25 7.65 0.94 -3.94
C SER A 25 8.19 2.00 -2.97
N HIS A 26 7.77 3.25 -3.12
CA HIS A 26 8.19 4.37 -2.28
C HIS A 26 6.96 5.08 -1.70
N VAL A 27 7.07 5.56 -0.45
CA VAL A 27 5.97 6.25 0.25
C VAL A 27 5.64 7.58 -0.44
N ASP A 28 6.63 8.20 -1.09
CA ASP A 28 6.47 9.48 -1.77
C ASP A 28 5.53 9.41 -2.99
N ASP A 29 5.34 8.22 -3.56
CA ASP A 29 4.41 7.99 -4.67
C ASP A 29 2.95 7.83 -4.18
N LEU A 30 2.71 7.84 -2.87
CA LEU A 30 1.39 7.66 -2.28
C LEU A 30 0.54 8.93 -2.45
N CYS A 31 -0.32 8.92 -3.46
CA CYS A 31 -1.28 10.00 -3.72
C CYS A 31 -2.69 9.60 -3.30
N LEU A 32 -3.22 10.17 -2.21
CA LEU A 32 -4.64 10.04 -1.87
C LEU A 32 -5.52 10.70 -2.94
N TYR A 33 -6.66 10.10 -3.25
CA TYR A 33 -7.70 10.85 -3.95
C TYR A 33 -8.22 12.00 -3.07
N SER A 34 -8.66 13.08 -3.72
CA SER A 34 -9.15 14.28 -3.03
C SER A 34 -10.32 13.99 -2.09
N TYR A 35 -11.16 13.00 -2.42
CA TYR A 35 -12.33 12.59 -1.64
C TYR A 35 -12.00 11.66 -0.47
N THR A 36 -10.81 11.03 -0.44
CA THR A 36 -10.52 9.92 0.47
C THR A 36 -10.65 10.30 1.93
N ARG A 37 -10.11 11.47 2.30
CA ARG A 37 -10.13 11.95 3.68
C ARG A 37 -11.57 12.16 4.17
N GLU A 38 -12.38 12.85 3.36
CA GLU A 38 -13.76 13.17 3.70
C GLU A 38 -14.62 11.89 3.77
N ALA A 39 -14.47 10.97 2.81
CA ALA A 39 -15.20 9.70 2.80
C ALA A 39 -14.92 8.87 4.07
N VAL A 40 -13.65 8.71 4.46
CA VAL A 40 -13.30 7.94 5.67
C VAL A 40 -13.84 8.61 6.94
N MET A 41 -13.78 9.94 7.04
CA MET A 41 -14.37 10.67 8.16
C MET A 41 -15.89 10.46 8.23
N MET A 42 -16.58 10.59 7.09
CA MET A 42 -18.01 10.39 6.97
C MET A 42 -18.47 9.00 7.44
N LEU A 43 -17.70 7.95 7.12
CA LEU A 43 -17.96 6.59 7.56
C LEU A 43 -17.71 6.41 9.07
N LYS A 44 -16.61 6.96 9.59
CA LYS A 44 -16.31 6.91 11.02
C LYS A 44 -17.37 7.63 11.85
N ASP A 45 -17.83 8.80 11.40
CA ASP A 45 -18.85 9.60 12.09
C ASP A 45 -20.23 8.89 12.11
N ARG A 46 -20.50 8.02 11.14
CA ARG A 46 -21.68 7.15 11.09
C ARG A 46 -21.54 5.87 11.93
N GLY A 47 -20.44 5.71 12.67
CA GLY A 47 -20.22 4.57 13.57
C GLY A 47 -19.59 3.34 12.93
N TYR A 48 -19.25 3.39 11.64
CA TYR A 48 -18.62 2.26 10.96
C TYR A 48 -17.19 2.02 11.44
N LEU A 49 -16.79 0.75 11.43
CA LEU A 49 -15.39 0.34 11.47
C LEU A 49 -14.89 0.24 10.03
N VAL A 50 -13.99 1.15 9.62
CA VAL A 50 -13.38 1.12 8.28
C VAL A 50 -12.13 0.24 8.33
N ILE A 51 -12.10 -0.82 7.53
CA ILE A 51 -11.03 -1.81 7.47
C ILE A 51 -10.45 -1.79 6.05
N VAL A 52 -9.17 -1.48 5.93
CA VAL A 52 -8.48 -1.53 4.63
C VAL A 52 -8.02 -2.96 4.38
N VAL A 53 -8.38 -3.53 3.23
CA VAL A 53 -7.96 -4.84 2.76
C VAL A 53 -7.35 -4.66 1.39
N THR A 54 -6.04 -4.86 1.26
CA THR A 54 -5.32 -4.67 0.00
C THR A 54 -4.37 -5.84 -0.25
N ASN A 55 -4.28 -6.27 -1.51
CA ASN A 55 -3.35 -7.31 -1.93
C ASN A 55 -2.03 -6.68 -2.38
N GLN A 56 -1.04 -6.63 -1.49
CA GLN A 56 0.30 -6.15 -1.81
C GLN A 56 1.15 -7.24 -2.48
N SER A 57 0.76 -7.63 -3.69
CA SER A 57 1.41 -8.71 -4.46
C SER A 57 2.90 -8.46 -4.77
N GLY A 58 3.36 -7.20 -4.65
CA GLY A 58 4.78 -6.80 -4.76
C GLY A 58 5.67 -7.20 -3.57
N ILE A 59 5.11 -7.49 -2.39
CA ILE A 59 5.90 -7.84 -1.19
C ILE A 59 6.62 -9.20 -1.34
N GLY A 60 6.13 -10.08 -2.23
CA GLY A 60 6.77 -11.37 -2.54
C GLY A 60 7.53 -11.42 -3.87
N ARG A 61 7.45 -10.37 -4.69
CA ARG A 61 8.24 -10.22 -5.92
C ARG A 61 9.43 -9.34 -5.59
N SER A 62 10.35 -9.91 -4.81
CA SER A 62 11.70 -9.40 -4.65
C SER A 62 12.29 -9.02 -6.02
N TYR A 63 12.32 -7.73 -6.33
CA TYR A 63 13.28 -7.12 -7.26
C TYR A 63 14.67 -7.09 -6.62
N PHE A 64 15.09 -8.22 -6.04
CA PHE A 64 16.51 -8.53 -6.00
C PHE A 64 16.74 -9.36 -7.26
N ASP A 65 17.12 -8.68 -8.33
CA ASP A 65 17.64 -9.37 -9.49
C ASP A 65 18.79 -10.25 -8.99
N ARG A 66 18.67 -11.55 -9.18
CA ARG A 66 19.72 -12.52 -8.85
C ARG A 66 20.97 -12.35 -9.75
N ARG A 67 21.06 -11.25 -10.50
CA ARG A 67 22.18 -10.86 -11.36
C ARG A 67 23.14 -9.86 -10.74
N ASP A 68 22.89 -9.39 -9.52
CA ASP A 68 23.88 -8.62 -8.75
C ASP A 68 24.84 -9.49 -7.93
N VAL A 69 24.89 -10.81 -8.20
CA VAL A 69 26.00 -11.66 -7.74
C VAL A 69 27.20 -11.44 -8.67
N LEU A 70 27.80 -10.27 -8.46
CA LEU A 70 29.12 -9.78 -8.83
C LEU A 70 30.04 -10.84 -9.48
N ASP A 71 30.24 -10.74 -10.79
CA ASP A 71 31.53 -11.06 -11.40
C ASP A 71 32.55 -10.06 -10.83
N PRO A 72 33.57 -10.51 -10.06
CA PRO A 72 34.56 -9.63 -9.46
C PRO A 72 35.40 -8.82 -10.47
N ARG A 73 35.26 -9.07 -11.77
CA ARG A 73 35.96 -8.31 -12.84
C ARG A 73 35.18 -7.10 -13.37
N SER A 74 33.95 -6.88 -12.92
CA SER A 74 33.07 -5.84 -13.49
C SER A 74 33.17 -4.49 -12.76
N TYR A 75 34.06 -4.35 -11.77
CA TYR A 75 34.29 -3.08 -11.08
C TYR A 75 35.23 -2.19 -11.91
N PRO A 76 34.79 -1.03 -12.44
CA PRO A 76 35.68 -0.05 -13.05
C PRO A 76 36.34 0.75 -11.92
N GLY A 77 37.37 0.15 -11.33
CA GLY A 77 38.10 0.70 -10.19
C GLY A 77 38.98 -0.39 -9.61
N GLY A 78 40.01 -0.77 -10.37
CA GLY A 78 41.01 -1.72 -9.91
C GLY A 78 41.88 -1.17 -8.78
N PRO A 79 42.87 -1.95 -8.32
CA PRO A 79 44.21 -1.42 -8.10
C PRO A 79 44.91 -1.11 -9.43
#